data_AF-X1H3U5-F1
#
_entry.id   AF-X1H3U5-F1
#
_cell.length_a   1.000
_cell.length_b   1.000
_cell.length_c   1.000
_cell.angle_alpha   90.00
_cell.angle_beta   90.00
_cell.angle_gamma   90.00
#
_symmetry.space_group_name_H-M   'P 1'
#
loop_
_entity.id
_entity.type
_entity.pdbx_description
1 polymer ?
#
loop_
_entity_poly.entity_id
_entity_poly.type
_entity_poly.pdbx_seq_one_letter_code
_entity_poly.pdbx_strand_id
1 'polypeptide(L)'
;MKKIFLSVIMLTLILTLITSCAPKPTEEKPKGAVTVLGVWGGDELTNFQEAVFPFTDETGIGMAFEGTRDLAAVLTTRVEAGNPPDLAILPNPGQMYELAEDGNLIDISKFMDMDKLNTNYAKAWLDLASYDDTLYGIFYKVANKSLIWYNPTAFTAGGYDIPTTWDELIALSDKIVSDDKTPWAIGFESGAASGWPATDWIEDIMLRTAGPDVYDKWVSHEIPWTDPAVKTAWETFGEIVGKEDYQYGGTTGT
;
A
#
# COMPACT_ATOMS: atom_id res chain seq x y z
N MET A 1 -5.74 66.67 -3.89
CA MET A 1 -5.46 67.91 -3.13
C MET A 1 -4.91 67.55 -1.76
N LYS A 2 -3.90 68.31 -1.34
CA LYS A 2 -3.06 68.25 -0.11
C LYS A 2 -3.86 67.86 1.16
N LYS A 3 -3.29 67.13 2.14
CA LYS A 3 -2.19 67.59 3.01
C LYS A 3 -1.37 66.46 3.64
N ILE A 4 -0.12 66.84 3.88
CA ILE A 4 1.03 66.15 4.47
C ILE A 4 0.93 66.16 6.02
N PHE A 5 1.45 65.12 6.68
CA PHE A 5 2.28 65.32 7.87
C PHE A 5 3.60 64.56 7.71
N LEU A 6 4.67 65.28 8.02
CA LEU A 6 6.07 64.99 7.78
C LEU A 6 6.67 64.51 9.09
N SER A 7 7.46 63.44 9.07
CA SER A 7 8.67 63.33 9.89
C SER A 7 9.73 62.60 9.08
N VAL A 8 10.80 63.34 8.82
CA VAL A 8 11.98 63.04 8.00
C VAL A 8 13.00 62.35 8.93
N ILE A 9 13.72 61.30 8.54
CA ILE A 9 15.10 61.28 8.00
C ILE A 9 15.57 59.82 8.21
N MET A 10 16.34 59.09 7.39
CA MET A 10 16.88 59.17 6.03
C MET A 10 17.85 57.97 5.88
N LEU A 11 17.94 57.38 4.67
CA LEU A 11 19.04 56.51 4.15
C LEU A 11 19.22 55.12 4.82
N THR A 12 19.29 53.98 4.11
CA THR A 12 19.92 53.72 2.81
C THR A 12 19.32 52.45 2.20
N LEU A 13 19.01 52.48 0.90
CA LEU A 13 18.48 51.36 0.12
C LEU A 13 19.67 50.49 -0.34
N ILE A 14 19.78 49.26 0.16
CA ILE A 14 20.63 48.21 -0.45
C ILE A 14 19.68 47.21 -1.11
N LEU A 15 19.68 47.22 -2.44
CA LEU A 15 19.00 46.25 -3.29
C LEU A 15 19.87 44.99 -3.37
N THR A 16 19.66 44.03 -2.47
CA THR A 16 20.20 42.67 -2.63
C THR A 16 19.23 41.85 -3.47
N LEU A 17 19.63 41.52 -4.71
CA LEU A 17 19.08 40.36 -5.41
C LEU A 17 19.34 39.13 -4.53
N ILE A 18 18.32 38.67 -3.82
CA ILE A 18 18.34 37.35 -3.21
C ILE A 18 18.04 36.39 -4.36
N THR A 19 19.10 35.84 -4.94
CA THR A 19 19.02 34.58 -5.68
C THR A 19 18.44 33.54 -4.72
N SER A 20 17.19 33.16 -4.96
CA SER A 20 16.50 32.07 -4.29
C SER A 20 17.18 30.74 -4.66
N CYS A 21 18.30 30.43 -4.01
CA CYS A 21 18.71 29.06 -3.71
C CYS A 21 18.35 28.80 -2.26
N ALA A 22 17.07 28.50 -2.00
CA ALA A 22 16.73 27.79 -0.79
C ALA A 22 17.40 26.41 -0.87
N PRO A 23 18.18 25.97 0.13
CA PRO A 23 18.60 24.58 0.21
C PRO A 23 17.33 23.72 0.23
N LYS A 24 17.26 22.69 -0.62
CA LYS A 24 16.29 21.60 -0.40
C LYS A 24 16.50 21.13 1.06
N PRO A 25 15.44 20.94 1.87
CA PRO A 25 15.60 20.32 3.17
C PRO A 25 16.07 18.88 2.94
N THR A 26 17.38 18.67 2.96
CA THR A 26 17.97 17.35 3.14
C THR A 26 17.77 17.02 4.61
N GLU A 27 16.75 16.21 4.91
CA GLU A 27 16.76 15.42 6.15
C GLU A 27 18.09 14.66 6.20
N GLU A 28 18.96 15.06 7.13
CA GLU A 28 20.26 14.45 7.29
C GLU A 28 20.05 13.03 7.83
N LYS A 29 20.52 12.00 7.09
CA LYS A 29 20.39 10.60 7.50
C LYS A 29 20.95 10.41 8.92
N PRO A 30 20.23 9.77 9.85
CA PRO A 30 20.73 9.56 11.22
C PRO A 30 22.05 8.77 11.20
N LYS A 31 23.07 9.28 11.89
CA LYS A 31 24.36 8.58 11.98
C LYS A 31 24.21 7.32 12.83
N GLY A 32 24.60 6.17 12.27
CA GLY A 32 24.54 4.87 12.95
C GLY A 32 23.18 4.17 12.88
N ALA A 33 22.27 4.61 12.00
CA ALA A 33 21.01 3.92 11.75
C ALA A 33 20.74 3.68 10.27
N VAL A 34 20.02 2.61 9.99
CA VAL A 34 19.41 2.33 8.67
C VAL A 34 18.09 3.07 8.58
N THR A 35 17.89 3.88 7.55
CA THR A 35 16.61 4.54 7.28
C THR A 35 15.66 3.60 6.56
N VAL A 36 14.45 3.43 7.12
CA VAL A 36 13.43 2.51 6.60
C VAL A 36 12.14 3.28 6.34
N LEU A 37 11.66 3.28 5.10
CA LEU A 37 10.38 3.90 4.75
C LEU A 37 9.29 2.81 4.61
N GLY A 38 8.11 3.02 5.16
CA GLY A 38 7.00 2.06 5.03
C GLY A 38 5.64 2.62 5.42
N VAL A 39 4.61 1.77 5.38
CA VAL A 39 3.20 2.17 5.67
C VAL A 39 2.75 1.84 7.10
N TRP A 40 3.64 1.29 7.90
CA TRP A 40 3.30 0.67 9.17
C TRP A 40 3.20 1.65 10.32
N GLY A 41 2.18 1.44 11.15
CA GLY A 41 1.93 2.16 12.38
C GLY A 41 1.24 1.25 13.39
N GLY A 42 0.99 1.76 14.59
CA GLY A 42 0.34 1.00 15.67
C GLY A 42 1.06 -0.32 15.94
N ASP A 43 0.29 -1.37 16.21
CA ASP A 43 0.81 -2.70 16.57
C ASP A 43 1.71 -3.32 15.49
N GLU A 44 1.48 -3.01 14.21
CA GLU A 44 2.31 -3.52 13.12
C GLU A 44 3.74 -2.95 13.20
N LEU A 45 3.86 -1.64 13.47
CA LEU A 45 5.16 -1.01 13.69
C LEU A 45 5.82 -1.51 14.97
N THR A 46 5.06 -1.68 16.06
CA THR A 46 5.59 -2.23 17.32
C THR A 46 6.18 -3.63 17.09
N ASN A 47 5.44 -4.52 16.44
CA ASN A 47 5.90 -5.88 16.15
C ASN A 47 7.15 -5.89 15.25
N PHE A 48 7.23 -4.97 14.28
CA PHE A 48 8.43 -4.82 13.45
C PHE A 48 9.64 -4.36 14.27
N GLN A 49 9.45 -3.37 15.13
CA GLN A 49 10.52 -2.86 15.99
C GLN A 49 11.03 -3.94 16.95
N GLU A 50 10.12 -4.74 17.52
CA GLU A 50 10.50 -5.90 18.36
C GLU A 50 11.28 -6.95 17.56
N ALA A 51 10.87 -7.24 16.33
CA ALA A 51 11.57 -8.20 15.47
C ALA A 51 13.01 -7.75 15.11
N VAL A 52 13.26 -6.44 15.07
CA VAL A 52 14.58 -5.88 14.70
C VAL A 52 15.41 -5.47 15.92
N PHE A 53 14.82 -5.45 17.11
CA PHE A 53 15.55 -5.17 18.35
C PHE A 53 16.79 -6.06 18.55
N PRO A 54 16.75 -7.39 18.32
CA PRO A 54 17.94 -8.24 18.45
C PRO A 54 19.10 -7.83 17.52
N PHE A 55 18.79 -7.39 16.30
CA PHE A 55 19.81 -6.87 15.37
C PHE A 55 20.45 -5.59 15.92
N THR A 56 19.65 -4.69 16.49
CA THR A 56 20.14 -3.45 17.09
C THR A 56 21.02 -3.73 18.32
N ASP A 57 20.61 -4.67 19.17
CA ASP A 57 21.36 -5.07 20.36
C ASP A 57 22.71 -5.72 20.02
N GLU A 58 22.75 -6.57 18.99
CA GLU A 58 23.97 -7.27 18.57
C GLU A 58 24.95 -6.35 17.83
N THR A 59 24.45 -5.44 16.99
CA THR A 59 25.29 -4.66 16.05
C THR A 59 25.53 -3.22 16.50
N GLY A 60 24.68 -2.70 17.39
CA GLY A 60 24.63 -1.27 17.72
C GLY A 60 24.07 -0.39 16.59
N ILE A 61 23.60 -0.97 15.47
CA ILE A 61 23.02 -0.25 14.35
C ILE A 61 21.52 -0.06 14.60
N GLY A 62 21.08 1.20 14.68
CA GLY A 62 19.66 1.52 14.86
C GLY A 62 18.85 1.36 13.59
N MET A 63 17.53 1.37 13.73
CA MET A 63 16.60 1.49 12.60
C MET A 63 15.71 2.72 12.75
N ALA A 64 15.86 3.66 11.82
CA ALA A 64 15.06 4.87 11.74
C ALA A 64 13.88 4.61 10.80
N PHE A 65 12.78 4.11 11.36
CA PHE A 65 11.55 3.86 10.60
C PHE A 65 10.74 5.15 10.42
N GLU A 66 10.35 5.42 9.19
CA GLU A 66 9.45 6.50 8.79
C GLU A 66 8.17 5.92 8.19
N GLY A 67 7.05 6.16 8.88
CA GLY A 67 5.73 5.75 8.43
C GLY A 67 5.06 6.82 7.57
N THR A 68 4.53 6.43 6.41
CA THR A 68 3.73 7.31 5.54
C THR A 68 2.53 6.59 4.95
N ARG A 69 1.43 7.32 4.73
CA ARG A 69 0.26 6.83 3.98
C ARG A 69 0.38 7.03 2.47
N ASP A 70 1.36 7.81 2.03
CA ASP A 70 1.63 8.11 0.62
C ASP A 70 3.03 7.59 0.23
N LEU A 71 3.24 6.30 0.48
CA LEU A 71 4.56 5.67 0.29
C LEU A 71 5.06 5.84 -1.15
N ALA A 72 4.19 5.59 -2.12
CA ALA A 72 4.58 5.60 -3.52
C ALA A 72 5.12 6.97 -3.95
N ALA A 73 4.37 8.05 -3.68
CA ALA A 73 4.79 9.39 -4.07
C ALA A 73 6.03 9.85 -3.29
N VAL A 74 6.09 9.59 -1.97
CA VAL A 74 7.25 9.96 -1.15
C VAL A 74 8.51 9.22 -1.60
N LEU A 75 8.42 7.93 -1.87
CA LEU A 75 9.56 7.13 -2.32
C LEU A 75 10.06 7.60 -3.69
N THR A 76 9.18 7.72 -4.69
CA THR A 76 9.55 8.19 -6.03
C THR A 76 10.20 9.58 -5.96
N THR A 77 9.61 10.51 -5.23
CA THR A 77 10.17 11.86 -5.06
C THR A 77 11.57 11.84 -4.45
N ARG A 78 11.81 11.00 -3.43
CA ARG A 78 13.12 10.89 -2.76
C ARG A 78 14.17 10.23 -3.63
N VAL A 79 13.79 9.21 -4.41
CA VAL A 79 14.69 8.58 -5.38
C VAL A 79 15.11 9.59 -6.45
N GLU A 80 14.16 10.30 -7.07
CA GLU A 80 14.42 11.34 -8.08
C GLU A 80 15.26 12.51 -7.54
N ALA A 81 15.04 12.87 -6.27
CA ALA A 81 15.78 13.94 -5.61
C ALA A 81 17.20 13.52 -5.16
N GLY A 82 17.57 12.25 -5.31
CA GLY A 82 18.87 11.71 -4.93
C GLY A 82 19.05 11.51 -3.42
N ASN A 83 17.96 11.38 -2.66
CA ASN A 83 17.96 11.11 -1.23
C ASN A 83 17.06 9.91 -0.84
N PRO A 84 17.24 8.73 -1.45
CA PRO A 84 16.43 7.55 -1.13
C PRO A 84 16.66 7.06 0.31
N PRO A 85 15.67 6.39 0.93
CA PRO A 85 15.89 5.63 2.15
C PRO A 85 16.87 4.48 1.89
N ASP A 86 17.45 3.91 2.95
CA ASP A 86 18.32 2.74 2.82
C ASP A 86 17.48 1.48 2.53
N LEU A 87 16.27 1.39 3.10
CA LEU A 87 15.28 0.35 2.84
C LEU A 87 13.89 0.95 2.62
N ALA A 88 13.12 0.36 1.71
CA ALA A 88 11.70 0.65 1.55
C ALA A 88 10.90 -0.65 1.72
N ILE A 89 9.88 -0.62 2.58
CA ILE A 89 8.93 -1.70 2.76
C ILE A 89 7.78 -1.47 1.80
N LEU A 90 7.81 -2.19 0.68
CA LEU A 90 6.81 -2.05 -0.38
C LEU A 90 5.62 -3.00 -0.14
N PRO A 91 4.37 -2.52 -0.34
CA PRO A 91 3.18 -3.33 -0.14
C PRO A 91 2.88 -4.29 -1.31
N ASN A 92 3.54 -4.09 -2.47
CA ASN A 92 3.37 -4.90 -3.67
C ASN A 92 4.69 -4.96 -4.47
N PRO A 93 4.86 -5.95 -5.38
CA PRO A 93 6.06 -6.07 -6.20
C PRO A 93 6.11 -5.08 -7.39
N GLY A 94 4.99 -4.46 -7.78
CA GLY A 94 4.92 -3.59 -8.96
C GLY A 94 5.88 -2.40 -8.87
N GLN A 95 5.84 -1.66 -7.75
CA GLN A 95 6.78 -0.54 -7.54
C GLN A 95 8.25 -1.01 -7.43
N MET A 96 8.48 -2.24 -6.98
CA MET A 96 9.83 -2.81 -6.95
C MET A 96 10.34 -3.06 -8.38
N TYR A 97 9.50 -3.59 -9.27
CA TYR A 97 9.86 -3.79 -10.67
C TYR A 97 10.12 -2.47 -11.40
N GLU A 98 9.30 -1.44 -11.20
CA GLU A 98 9.53 -0.10 -11.75
C GLU A 98 10.90 0.45 -11.32
N LEU A 99 11.22 0.38 -10.02
CA LEU A 99 12.51 0.83 -9.49
C LEU A 99 13.69 -0.02 -9.99
N ALA A 100 13.49 -1.32 -10.22
CA ALA A 100 14.52 -2.20 -10.78
C ALA A 100 14.79 -1.88 -12.25
N GLU A 101 13.75 -1.69 -13.06
CA GLU A 101 13.83 -1.29 -14.47
C GLU A 101 14.58 0.04 -14.63
N ASP A 102 14.31 1.01 -13.75
CA ASP A 102 15.00 2.30 -13.73
C ASP A 102 16.43 2.24 -13.16
N GLY A 103 16.87 1.07 -12.67
CA GLY A 103 18.21 0.88 -12.09
C GLY A 103 18.41 1.53 -10.72
N ASN A 104 17.32 1.80 -9.99
CA ASN A 104 17.33 2.45 -8.68
C ASN A 104 17.50 1.48 -7.50
N LEU A 105 17.54 0.16 -7.76
CA LEU A 105 17.69 -0.87 -6.72
C LEU A 105 19.08 -1.51 -6.72
N ILE A 106 19.50 -1.94 -5.52
CA ILE A 106 20.74 -2.69 -5.33
C ILE A 106 20.45 -4.17 -5.51
N ASP A 107 21.21 -4.82 -6.39
CA ASP A 107 21.23 -6.29 -6.51
C ASP A 107 21.74 -6.91 -5.20
N ILE A 108 20.82 -7.50 -4.44
CA ILE A 108 21.12 -8.07 -3.12
C ILE A 108 21.79 -9.44 -3.21
N SER A 109 21.69 -10.12 -4.36
CA SER A 109 22.35 -11.41 -4.58
C SER A 109 23.88 -11.32 -4.52
N LYS A 110 24.43 -10.11 -4.71
CA LYS A 110 25.87 -9.83 -4.62
C LYS A 110 26.45 -9.93 -3.21
N PHE A 111 25.63 -9.82 -2.17
CA PHE A 111 26.10 -9.82 -0.78
C PHE A 111 25.29 -10.71 0.17
N MET A 112 24.13 -11.21 -0.26
CA MET A 112 23.34 -12.16 0.52
C MET A 112 23.80 -13.61 0.29
N ASP A 113 23.62 -14.45 1.30
CA ASP A 113 23.86 -15.90 1.21
C ASP A 113 22.71 -16.56 0.42
N MET A 114 22.95 -16.79 -0.88
CA MET A 114 21.95 -17.37 -1.77
C MET A 114 21.61 -18.82 -1.46
N ASP A 115 22.52 -19.61 -0.89
CA ASP A 115 22.23 -20.99 -0.49
C ASP A 115 21.24 -21.00 0.67
N LYS A 116 21.44 -20.09 1.64
CA LYS A 116 20.51 -19.90 2.75
C LYS A 116 19.16 -19.37 2.28
N LEU A 117 19.12 -18.45 1.33
CA LEU A 117 17.86 -17.96 0.78
C LEU A 117 17.09 -19.05 0.03
N ASN A 118 17.74 -19.79 -0.87
CA ASN A 118 17.12 -20.89 -1.60
C ASN A 118 16.65 -22.04 -0.69
N THR A 119 17.27 -22.20 0.48
CA THR A 119 16.84 -23.20 1.48
C THR A 119 15.62 -22.74 2.28
N ASN A 120 15.54 -21.45 2.62
CA ASN A 120 14.53 -20.92 3.54
C ASN A 120 13.31 -20.32 2.84
N TYR A 121 13.42 -19.95 1.57
CA TYR A 121 12.33 -19.39 0.79
C TYR A 121 11.87 -20.33 -0.31
N ALA A 122 10.56 -20.44 -0.47
CA ALA A 122 9.99 -21.05 -1.68
C ALA A 122 10.39 -20.22 -2.90
N LYS A 123 10.65 -20.89 -4.03
CA LYS A 123 11.07 -20.25 -5.29
C LYS A 123 10.14 -19.09 -5.70
N ALA A 124 8.83 -19.25 -5.54
CA ALA A 124 7.85 -18.22 -5.87
C ALA A 124 8.12 -16.87 -5.17
N TRP A 125 8.61 -16.87 -3.93
CA TRP A 125 8.93 -15.64 -3.21
C TRP A 125 10.21 -14.98 -3.71
N LEU A 126 11.20 -15.78 -4.10
CA LEU A 126 12.43 -15.25 -4.71
C LEU A 126 12.15 -14.71 -6.11
N ASP A 127 11.31 -15.40 -6.89
CA ASP A 127 10.88 -14.96 -8.22
C ASP A 127 10.12 -13.63 -8.14
N LEU A 128 9.15 -13.51 -7.22
CA LEU A 128 8.40 -12.26 -6.99
C LEU A 128 9.27 -11.11 -6.46
N ALA A 129 10.44 -11.43 -5.88
CA ALA A 129 11.39 -10.45 -5.39
C ALA A 129 12.52 -10.15 -6.39
N SER A 130 12.43 -10.70 -7.60
CA SER A 130 13.43 -10.57 -8.66
C SER A 130 12.88 -9.86 -9.89
N TYR A 131 13.77 -9.15 -10.59
CA TYR A 131 13.51 -8.56 -11.91
C TYR A 131 14.69 -8.93 -12.82
N ASP A 132 14.41 -9.43 -14.03
CA ASP A 132 15.43 -9.96 -14.96
C ASP A 132 16.45 -10.91 -14.28
N ASP A 133 15.93 -11.93 -13.59
CA ASP A 133 16.69 -12.93 -12.82
C ASP A 133 17.60 -12.37 -11.70
N THR A 134 17.48 -11.08 -11.38
CA THR A 134 18.25 -10.40 -10.34
C THR A 134 17.39 -10.17 -9.10
N LEU A 135 17.87 -10.62 -7.94
CA LEU A 135 17.15 -10.47 -6.67
C LEU A 135 17.34 -9.06 -6.11
N TYR A 136 16.24 -8.35 -5.86
CA TYR A 136 16.24 -6.97 -5.36
C TYR A 136 15.56 -6.80 -3.98
N GLY A 137 14.81 -7.80 -3.53
CA GLY A 137 14.09 -7.73 -2.26
C GLY A 137 14.00 -9.06 -1.54
N ILE A 138 13.41 -9.02 -0.34
CA ILE A 138 13.07 -10.21 0.46
C ILE A 138 11.66 -10.04 1.00
N PHE A 139 10.83 -11.08 0.82
CA PHE A 139 9.54 -11.16 1.49
C PHE A 139 9.74 -11.50 2.96
N TYR A 140 9.30 -10.63 3.85
CA TYR A 140 9.44 -10.82 5.30
C TYR A 140 8.08 -10.96 6.00
N LYS A 141 7.00 -10.54 5.33
CA LYS A 141 5.61 -10.69 5.75
C LYS A 141 4.73 -10.93 4.52
N VAL A 142 3.71 -11.77 4.69
CA VAL A 142 2.63 -11.96 3.71
C VAL A 142 1.30 -11.78 4.43
N ALA A 143 0.35 -11.13 3.78
CA ALA A 143 -1.04 -11.05 4.21
C ALA A 143 -1.92 -11.76 3.17
N ASN A 144 -2.82 -12.63 3.62
CA ASN A 144 -3.80 -13.26 2.74
C ASN A 144 -5.03 -12.35 2.64
N LYS A 145 -5.24 -11.78 1.45
CA LYS A 145 -6.36 -10.88 1.16
C LYS A 145 -7.61 -11.60 0.66
N SER A 146 -7.46 -12.81 0.11
CA SER A 146 -8.52 -13.60 -0.53
C SER A 146 -9.49 -14.29 0.43
N LEU A 147 -9.95 -13.57 1.45
CA LEU A 147 -10.81 -14.08 2.53
C LEU A 147 -11.94 -13.11 2.83
N ILE A 148 -13.14 -13.67 3.07
CA ILE A 148 -14.25 -12.96 3.67
C ILE A 148 -14.21 -13.17 5.19
N TRP A 149 -14.05 -12.08 5.94
CA TRP A 149 -14.04 -12.11 7.40
C TRP A 149 -15.45 -11.88 7.95
N TYR A 150 -15.82 -12.63 8.99
CA TYR A 150 -17.14 -12.52 9.63
C TYR A 150 -17.05 -12.61 11.15
N ASN A 151 -18.10 -12.16 11.84
CA ASN A 151 -18.21 -12.25 13.30
C ASN A 151 -18.93 -13.55 13.71
N PRO A 152 -18.24 -14.55 14.31
CA PRO A 152 -18.85 -15.83 14.66
C PRO A 152 -19.97 -15.73 15.68
N THR A 153 -19.89 -14.77 16.62
CA THR A 153 -20.94 -14.52 17.60
C THR A 153 -22.20 -13.98 16.92
N ALA A 154 -22.06 -13.07 15.97
CA ALA A 154 -23.19 -12.54 15.19
C ALA A 154 -23.85 -13.63 14.33
N PHE A 155 -23.05 -14.50 13.70
CA PHE A 155 -23.55 -15.62 12.91
C PHE A 155 -24.33 -16.63 13.77
N THR A 156 -23.77 -16.98 14.94
CA THR A 156 -24.44 -17.89 15.89
C THR A 156 -25.76 -17.29 16.37
N ALA A 157 -25.78 -16.00 16.73
CA ALA A 157 -27.00 -15.34 17.19
C ALA A 157 -28.06 -15.16 16.10
N GLY A 158 -27.65 -15.02 14.84
CA GLY A 158 -28.55 -14.91 13.68
C GLY A 158 -29.01 -16.26 13.11
N GLY A 159 -28.41 -17.37 13.54
CA GLY A 159 -28.64 -18.68 12.94
C GLY A 159 -28.21 -18.73 11.47
N TYR A 160 -27.08 -18.11 11.15
CA TYR A 160 -26.54 -18.04 9.78
C TYR A 160 -25.56 -19.18 9.53
N ASP A 161 -25.69 -19.80 8.37
CA ASP A 161 -24.72 -20.77 7.85
C ASP A 161 -23.61 -20.05 7.06
N ILE A 162 -22.42 -20.66 7.03
CA ILE A 162 -21.30 -20.14 6.24
C ILE A 162 -21.56 -20.45 4.76
N PRO A 163 -21.65 -19.43 3.88
CA PRO A 163 -21.91 -19.65 2.47
C PRO A 163 -20.66 -20.23 1.79
N THR A 164 -20.89 -21.12 0.84
CA THR A 164 -19.84 -21.80 0.07
C THR A 164 -19.82 -21.41 -1.41
N THR A 165 -20.86 -20.71 -1.86
CA THR A 165 -20.99 -20.17 -3.20
C THR A 165 -21.33 -18.68 -3.16
N TRP A 166 -21.14 -18.00 -4.30
CA TRP A 166 -21.52 -16.59 -4.43
C TRP A 166 -23.03 -16.39 -4.24
N ASP A 167 -23.85 -17.24 -4.85
CA ASP A 167 -25.31 -17.17 -4.72
C ASP A 167 -25.77 -17.35 -3.25
N GLU A 168 -25.14 -18.27 -2.52
CA GLU A 168 -25.39 -18.45 -1.09
C GLU A 168 -24.96 -17.22 -0.27
N LEU A 169 -23.86 -16.56 -0.65
CA LEU A 169 -23.38 -15.35 0.00
C LEU A 169 -24.33 -14.15 -0.22
N ILE A 170 -24.86 -14.00 -1.43
CA ILE A 170 -25.88 -12.98 -1.74
C ILE A 170 -27.19 -13.29 -0.98
N ALA A 171 -27.64 -14.54 -1.00
CA ALA A 171 -28.85 -14.95 -0.25
C ALA A 171 -28.69 -14.74 1.26
N LEU A 172 -27.51 -15.01 1.82
CA LEU A 172 -27.19 -14.70 3.21
C LEU A 172 -27.22 -13.19 3.47
N SER A 173 -26.68 -12.39 2.56
CA SER A 173 -26.69 -10.93 2.69
C SER A 173 -28.12 -10.37 2.70
N ASP A 174 -28.98 -10.85 1.79
CA ASP A 174 -30.41 -10.52 1.76
C ASP A 174 -31.12 -10.95 3.06
N LYS A 175 -30.78 -12.12 3.61
CA LYS A 175 -31.31 -12.59 4.90
C LYS A 175 -30.91 -11.66 6.05
N ILE A 176 -29.64 -11.24 6.12
CA ILE A 176 -29.16 -10.33 7.17
C ILE A 176 -29.90 -9.00 7.11
N VAL A 177 -30.16 -8.47 5.91
CA VAL A 177 -30.99 -7.27 5.72
C VAL A 177 -32.42 -7.50 6.22
N SER A 178 -33.03 -8.64 5.89
CA SER A 178 -34.39 -8.97 6.36
C SER A 178 -34.51 -9.14 7.88
N ASP A 179 -33.38 -9.38 8.55
CA ASP A 179 -33.28 -9.45 10.02
C ASP A 179 -32.93 -8.06 10.63
N ASP A 180 -33.12 -6.97 9.88
CA ASP A 180 -32.83 -5.57 10.23
C ASP A 180 -31.36 -5.31 10.61
N LYS A 181 -30.42 -5.96 9.91
CA LYS A 181 -28.97 -5.83 10.13
C LYS A 181 -28.22 -5.50 8.84
N THR A 182 -26.99 -5.04 9.00
CA THR A 182 -26.08 -4.73 7.89
C THR A 182 -25.15 -5.92 7.60
N PRO A 183 -25.15 -6.51 6.40
CA PRO A 183 -24.30 -7.65 6.07
C PRO A 183 -22.82 -7.31 5.90
N TRP A 184 -22.50 -6.14 5.34
CA TRP A 184 -21.14 -5.81 4.95
C TRP A 184 -20.59 -4.56 5.64
N ALA A 185 -19.34 -4.67 6.08
CA ALA A 185 -18.51 -3.53 6.49
C ALA A 185 -17.45 -3.32 5.40
N ILE A 186 -17.61 -2.27 4.59
CA ILE A 186 -16.74 -1.99 3.45
C ILE A 186 -16.20 -0.57 3.59
N GLY A 187 -14.91 -0.45 3.88
CA GLY A 187 -14.22 0.84 3.97
C GLY A 187 -13.30 1.03 2.78
N PHE A 188 -13.50 2.11 2.01
CA PHE A 188 -12.63 2.47 0.89
C PHE A 188 -11.66 3.60 1.21
N GLU A 189 -11.97 4.40 2.23
CA GLU A 189 -11.13 5.53 2.65
C GLU A 189 -9.83 5.02 3.27
N SER A 190 -8.71 5.59 2.83
CA SER A 190 -7.39 5.28 3.35
C SER A 190 -6.42 6.46 3.18
N GLY A 191 -6.91 7.68 3.41
CA GLY A 191 -6.18 8.92 3.18
C GLY A 191 -5.72 9.04 1.72
N ALA A 192 -4.41 9.28 1.52
CA ALA A 192 -3.81 9.41 0.19
C ALA A 192 -3.93 8.15 -0.69
N ALA A 193 -4.12 6.97 -0.07
CA ALA A 193 -4.27 5.70 -0.77
C ALA A 193 -5.74 5.24 -0.91
N SER A 194 -6.71 6.15 -0.71
CA SER A 194 -8.14 5.80 -0.78
C SER A 194 -8.50 5.04 -2.06
N GLY A 195 -9.24 3.95 -1.91
CA GLY A 195 -9.68 3.06 -2.99
C GLY A 195 -9.02 1.68 -3.00
N TRP A 196 -7.82 1.52 -2.43
CA TRP A 196 -7.12 0.22 -2.44
C TRP A 196 -7.93 -0.95 -1.83
N PRO A 197 -8.77 -0.78 -0.79
CA PRO A 197 -9.54 -1.91 -0.28
C PRO A 197 -10.57 -2.42 -1.29
N ALA A 198 -11.02 -1.57 -2.22
CA ALA A 198 -11.91 -1.97 -3.29
C ALA A 198 -11.19 -2.74 -4.39
N THR A 199 -9.89 -2.50 -4.61
CA THR A 199 -9.14 -3.23 -5.63
C THR A 199 -8.98 -4.69 -5.24
N ASP A 200 -8.77 -4.99 -3.95
CA ASP A 200 -8.72 -6.37 -3.43
C ASP A 200 -9.95 -7.20 -3.84
N TRP A 201 -11.16 -6.60 -3.80
CA TRP A 201 -12.38 -7.26 -4.26
C TRP A 201 -12.37 -7.58 -5.75
N ILE A 202 -11.99 -6.60 -6.58
CA ILE A 202 -11.95 -6.76 -8.03
C ILE A 202 -10.90 -7.81 -8.41
N GLU A 203 -9.71 -7.74 -7.80
CA GLU A 203 -8.61 -8.66 -8.02
C GLU A 203 -9.00 -10.10 -7.68
N ASP A 204 -9.63 -10.32 -6.52
CA ASP A 204 -10.10 -11.64 -6.11
C ASP A 204 -11.21 -12.18 -7.00
N ILE A 205 -12.22 -11.36 -7.33
CA ILE A 205 -13.30 -11.78 -8.22
C ILE A 205 -12.73 -12.13 -9.60
N MET A 206 -11.77 -11.34 -10.11
CA MET A 206 -11.09 -11.60 -11.37
C MET A 206 -10.38 -12.96 -11.34
N LEU A 207 -9.60 -13.23 -10.29
CA LEU A 207 -8.92 -14.52 -10.08
C LEU A 207 -9.90 -15.69 -10.02
N ARG A 208 -11.02 -15.53 -9.30
CA ARG A 208 -12.01 -16.61 -9.09
C ARG A 208 -12.87 -16.89 -10.31
N THR A 209 -13.14 -15.88 -11.13
CA THR A 209 -14.08 -16.00 -12.26
C THR A 209 -13.39 -16.26 -13.60
N ALA A 210 -12.16 -15.78 -13.79
CA ALA A 210 -11.41 -15.96 -15.03
C ALA A 210 -10.10 -16.75 -14.90
N GLY A 211 -9.63 -16.96 -13.67
CA GLY A 211 -8.42 -17.75 -13.42
C GLY A 211 -7.10 -16.98 -13.59
N PRO A 212 -5.98 -17.61 -13.19
CA PRO A 212 -4.67 -16.96 -13.13
C PRO A 212 -4.15 -16.51 -14.50
N ASP A 213 -4.34 -17.29 -15.57
CA ASP A 213 -3.85 -16.94 -16.91
C ASP A 213 -4.46 -15.63 -17.44
N VAL A 214 -5.73 -15.35 -17.13
CA VAL A 214 -6.39 -14.10 -17.52
C VAL A 214 -5.95 -12.96 -16.62
N TYR A 215 -5.77 -13.24 -15.32
CA TYR A 215 -5.26 -12.26 -14.37
C TYR A 215 -3.85 -11.80 -14.74
N ASP A 216 -2.95 -12.72 -15.11
CA ASP A 216 -1.58 -12.42 -15.53
C ASP A 216 -1.59 -11.52 -16.78
N LYS A 217 -2.42 -11.84 -17.77
CA LYS A 217 -2.60 -10.99 -18.96
C LYS A 217 -3.18 -9.61 -18.64
N TRP A 218 -4.01 -9.51 -17.61
CA TRP A 218 -4.58 -8.25 -17.18
C TRP A 218 -3.52 -7.35 -16.55
N VAL A 219 -2.72 -7.88 -15.62
CA VAL A 219 -1.67 -7.11 -14.94
C VAL A 219 -0.48 -6.83 -15.87
N SER A 220 -0.23 -7.66 -16.89
CA SER A 220 0.78 -7.41 -17.92
C SER A 220 0.30 -6.51 -19.07
N HIS A 221 -0.95 -5.99 -18.99
CA HIS A 221 -1.58 -5.18 -20.04
C HIS A 221 -1.73 -5.87 -21.41
N GLU A 222 -1.73 -7.19 -21.46
CA GLU A 222 -2.02 -7.97 -22.68
C GLU A 222 -3.52 -8.00 -23.02
N ILE A 223 -4.40 -7.74 -22.04
CA ILE A 223 -5.83 -7.51 -22.27
C ILE A 223 -6.25 -6.08 -21.83
N PRO A 224 -7.24 -5.47 -22.50
CA PRO A 224 -7.69 -4.14 -22.15
C PRO A 224 -8.60 -4.16 -20.91
N TRP A 225 -8.70 -3.02 -20.23
CA TRP A 225 -9.67 -2.80 -19.15
C TRP A 225 -11.15 -2.96 -19.56
N THR A 226 -11.43 -2.96 -20.86
CA THR A 226 -12.76 -3.22 -21.42
C THR A 226 -13.02 -4.70 -21.72
N ASP A 227 -12.10 -5.60 -21.35
CA ASP A 227 -12.28 -7.03 -21.52
C ASP A 227 -13.54 -7.53 -20.76
N PRO A 228 -14.32 -8.46 -21.33
CA PRO A 228 -15.50 -9.01 -20.67
C PRO A 228 -15.25 -9.58 -19.28
N ALA A 229 -14.05 -10.12 -19.04
CA ALA A 229 -13.68 -10.69 -17.75
C ALA A 229 -13.54 -9.58 -16.68
N VAL A 230 -12.91 -8.46 -17.03
CA VAL A 230 -12.81 -7.27 -16.18
C VAL A 230 -14.19 -6.70 -15.90
N LYS A 231 -15.04 -6.56 -16.94
CA LYS A 231 -16.43 -6.12 -16.78
C LYS A 231 -17.21 -7.00 -15.80
N THR A 232 -17.05 -8.32 -15.91
CA THR A 232 -17.71 -9.29 -15.02
C THR A 232 -17.29 -9.06 -13.57
N ALA A 233 -16.00 -8.86 -13.30
CA ALA A 233 -15.53 -8.62 -11.94
C ALA A 233 -16.17 -7.37 -11.30
N TRP A 234 -16.28 -6.28 -12.07
CA TRP A 234 -16.96 -5.05 -11.61
C TRP A 234 -18.47 -5.25 -11.39
N GLU A 235 -19.15 -5.95 -12.30
CA GLU A 235 -20.60 -6.21 -12.16
C GLU A 235 -20.88 -7.10 -10.94
N THR A 236 -20.09 -8.16 -10.74
CA THR A 236 -20.18 -9.02 -9.55
C THR A 236 -19.92 -8.25 -8.26
N PHE A 237 -18.90 -7.38 -8.22
CA PHE A 237 -18.70 -6.52 -7.05
C PHE A 237 -19.89 -5.58 -6.81
N GLY A 238 -20.48 -5.06 -7.89
CA GLY A 238 -21.68 -4.22 -7.86
C GLY A 238 -22.91 -4.88 -7.23
N GLU A 239 -23.00 -6.22 -7.24
CA GLU A 239 -24.09 -6.94 -6.56
C GLU A 239 -24.06 -6.76 -5.03
N ILE A 240 -22.90 -6.42 -4.46
CA ILE A 240 -22.73 -6.09 -3.05
C ILE A 240 -22.83 -4.57 -2.86
N VAL A 241 -21.89 -3.82 -3.43
CA VAL A 241 -21.74 -2.39 -3.11
C VAL A 241 -22.79 -1.49 -3.75
N GLY A 242 -23.51 -2.01 -4.75
CA GLY A 242 -24.61 -1.32 -5.41
C GLY A 242 -25.95 -1.45 -4.67
N LYS A 243 -26.05 -2.30 -3.64
CA LYS A 243 -27.27 -2.46 -2.83
C LYS A 243 -27.22 -1.55 -1.61
N GLU A 244 -28.18 -0.63 -1.51
CA GLU A 244 -28.21 0.39 -0.44
C GLU A 244 -28.26 -0.23 0.96
N ASP A 245 -29.04 -1.29 1.15
CA ASP A 245 -29.22 -1.89 2.48
C ASP A 245 -28.06 -2.80 2.91
N TYR A 246 -27.08 -3.05 2.03
CA TYR A 246 -26.00 -3.99 2.31
C TYR A 246 -24.89 -3.41 3.18
N GLN A 247 -24.79 -2.09 3.26
CA GLN A 247 -23.68 -1.40 3.91
C GLN A 247 -24.15 -0.22 4.73
N TYR A 248 -23.43 0.06 5.81
CA TYR A 248 -23.74 1.18 6.68
C TYR A 248 -23.53 2.50 5.91
N GLY A 249 -24.55 3.35 5.86
CA GLY A 249 -24.53 4.60 5.07
C GLY A 249 -24.93 4.45 3.59
N GLY A 250 -25.34 3.26 3.15
CA GLY A 250 -25.85 3.07 1.79
C GLY A 250 -24.79 3.15 0.70
N THR A 251 -25.21 3.26 -0.56
CA THR A 251 -24.32 3.30 -1.73
C THR A 251 -23.45 4.56 -1.81
N THR A 252 -23.76 5.58 -1.00
CA THR A 252 -22.99 6.82 -0.90
C THR A 252 -21.88 6.78 0.15
N GLY A 253 -21.86 5.78 1.02
CA GLY A 253 -20.97 5.70 2.18
C GLY A 253 -21.33 6.69 3.29
N THR A 254 -20.48 6.77 4.31
CA THR A 254 -20.59 7.69 5.46
C THR A 254 -19.50 8.74 5.47
#